data_AF-A0AAV3PJY6-F1
#
_entry.id   AF-A0AAV3PJY6-F1
#
_cell.length_a   1.000
_cell.length_b   1.000
_cell.length_c   1.000
_cell.angle_alpha   90.00
_cell.angle_beta   90.00
_cell.angle_gamma   90.00
#
_symmetry.space_group_name_H-M   'P 1'
#
loop_
_entity.id
_entity.type
_entity.pdbx_description
1 polymer ?
#
loop_
_entity_poly.entity_id
_entity_poly.type
_entity_poly.pdbx_seq_one_letter_code
_entity_poly.pdbx_strand_id
1 'polypeptide(L)' 'MNSRATSESERLYCVYVAIGQKRSTVAQLVQILSEANALEYSILVAATASDPAPLQFLAPYSGCAMGEYFRDVLEN' A
#
# COMPACT_ATOMS: atom_id res chain seq x y z
N MET A 1 -10.85 3.43 12.07
CA MET A 1 -10.14 4.69 11.74
C MET A 1 -10.83 5.38 10.56
N ASN A 2 -10.87 4.78 9.36
CA ASN A 2 -11.61 5.37 8.24
C ASN A 2 -13.15 5.35 8.38
N SER A 3 -13.71 4.40 9.13
CA SER A 3 -15.15 4.33 9.40
C SER A 3 -15.74 5.51 10.20
N ARG A 4 -14.88 6.41 10.69
CA ARG A 4 -15.26 7.63 11.42
C ARG A 4 -14.95 8.91 10.65
N ALA A 5 -14.30 8.81 9.49
CA ALA A 5 -14.00 9.97 8.66
C ALA A 5 -15.30 10.52 8.06
N THR A 6 -15.50 11.83 8.18
CA THR A 6 -16.70 12.53 7.70
C THR A 6 -16.45 13.30 6.41
N SER A 7 -15.18 13.46 6.03
CA SER A 7 -14.71 14.12 4.82
C SER A 7 -13.54 13.35 4.20
N GLU A 8 -13.24 13.59 2.92
CA GLU A 8 -12.13 12.91 2.22
C GLU A 8 -10.76 13.25 2.82
N SER A 9 -10.58 14.47 3.34
CA SER A 9 -9.35 14.90 4.01
C SER A 9 -9.08 14.18 5.35
N GLU A 10 -10.12 13.58 5.96
CA GLU A 10 -9.99 12.78 7.18
C GLU A 10 -9.75 11.28 6.88
N ARG A 11 -9.86 10.85 5.61
CA ARG A 11 -9.59 9.47 5.22
C ARG A 11 -8.10 9.20 5.16
N LEU A 12 -7.68 8.11 5.81
CA LEU A 12 -6.31 7.63 5.74
C LEU A 12 -6.18 6.60 4.62
N TYR A 13 -5.34 6.88 3.63
CA TYR A 13 -4.96 5.93 2.60
C TYR A 13 -3.65 5.25 2.99
N CYS A 14 -3.64 3.92 2.96
CA CYS A 14 -2.49 3.12 3.36
C CYS A 14 -1.69 2.69 2.13
N VAL A 15 -0.36 2.70 2.21
CA VAL A 15 0.51 2.10 1.19
C VAL A 15 1.40 1.04 1.85
N TYR A 16 1.24 -0.21 1.43
CA TYR A 16 2.06 -1.33 1.91
C TYR A 16 3.04 -1.77 0.83
N VAL A 17 4.33 -1.58 1.09
CA VAL A 17 5.41 -1.98 0.17
C VAL A 17 6.05 -3.28 0.65
N ALA A 18 5.73 -4.38 -0.02
CA ALA A 18 6.29 -5.70 0.24
C ALA A 18 7.60 -5.88 -0.55
N ILE A 19 8.74 -5.87 0.14
CA ILE A 19 10.08 -5.98 -0.46
C ILE A 19 10.74 -7.28 -0.01
N GLY A 20 11.18 -8.10 -0.96
CA GLY A 20 11.89 -9.35 -0.70
C GLY A 20 11.05 -10.41 0.02
N GLN A 21 9.73 -10.21 0.12
CA GLN A 21 8.83 -11.16 0.77
C GLN A 21 8.50 -12.34 -0.14
N LYS A 22 8.21 -13.50 0.45
CA LYS A 22 7.68 -14.64 -0.32
C LYS A 22 6.35 -14.26 -0.95
N ARG A 23 6.14 -14.65 -2.21
CA ARG A 23 4.88 -14.38 -2.93
C ARG A 23 3.65 -14.90 -2.18
N SER A 24 3.75 -16.06 -1.51
CA SER A 24 2.66 -16.61 -0.69
C SER A 24 2.32 -15.73 0.52
N THR A 25 3.31 -15.12 1.17
CA THR A 25 3.09 -14.19 2.29
C THR A 25 2.38 -12.92 1.82
N VAL A 26 2.76 -12.39 0.65
CA VAL A 26 2.07 -11.24 0.05
C VAL A 26 0.61 -11.59 -0.32
N ALA A 27 0.38 -12.76 -0.89
CA ALA A 27 -0.98 -13.22 -1.22
C ALA A 27 -1.86 -13.39 0.03
N GLN A 28 -1.32 -13.92 1.12
CA GLN A 28 -2.03 -14.01 2.41
C GLN A 28 -2.37 -12.62 2.95
N LEU A 29 -1.46 -11.65 2.83
CA LEU A 29 -1.74 -10.28 3.25
C LEU A 29 -2.87 -9.64 2.42
N VAL A 30 -2.86 -9.82 1.08
CA VAL A 30 -3.95 -9.36 0.21
C VAL A 30 -5.29 -9.94 0.67
N GLN A 31 -5.32 -11.24 0.99
CA GLN A 31 -6.54 -11.89 1.48
C GLN A 31 -7.02 -11.28 2.80
N ILE A 32 -6.14 -11.12 3.78
CA ILE A 32 -6.46 -10.50 5.08
C ILE A 32 -7.01 -9.09 4.90
N LEU A 33 -6.37 -8.28 4.04
CA LEU A 33 -6.82 -6.91 3.76
C LEU A 33 -8.18 -6.90 3.04
N SER A 34 -8.43 -7.85 2.15
CA SER A 34 -9.73 -7.98 1.47
C SER A 34 -10.83 -8.35 2.45
N GLU A 35 -10.60 -9.35 3.32
CA GLU A 35 -11.57 -9.81 4.32
C GLU A 35 -11.89 -8.72 5.37
N ALA A 36 -10.91 -7.87 5.68
CA ALA A 36 -11.08 -6.73 6.57
C ALA A 36 -11.72 -5.50 5.90
N ASN A 37 -12.09 -5.57 4.61
CA ASN A 37 -12.49 -4.41 3.79
C ASN A 37 -11.45 -3.26 3.83
N ALA A 38 -10.18 -3.59 4.04
CA ALA A 38 -9.10 -2.60 4.11
C ALA A 38 -8.48 -2.30 2.74
N LEU A 39 -8.70 -3.19 1.77
CA LEU A 39 -8.15 -3.08 0.42
C LEU A 39 -8.72 -1.89 -0.37
N GLU A 40 -9.90 -1.41 -0.01
CA GLU A 40 -10.55 -0.25 -0.66
C GLU A 40 -9.80 1.07 -0.46
N TYR A 41 -9.03 1.18 0.63
CA TYR A 41 -8.22 2.36 0.97
C TYR A 41 -6.73 2.03 1.07
N SER A 42 -6.30 0.87 0.57
CA SER A 42 -4.91 0.42 0.64
C SER A 42 -4.33 0.17 -0.75
N ILE A 43 -3.11 0.65 -0.98
CA ILE A 43 -2.28 0.29 -2.12
C ILE A 43 -1.27 -0.75 -1.68
N LEU A 44 -1.14 -1.83 -2.44
CA LEU A 44 -0.11 -2.84 -2.24
C LEU A 44 0.94 -2.77 -3.36
N VAL A 45 2.18 -2.47 -3.02
CA VAL A 45 3.32 -2.54 -3.94
C VAL A 45 4.10 -3.82 -3.63
N ALA A 46 4.25 -4.71 -4.61
CA ALA A 46 4.91 -6.00 -4.40
C ALA A 46 6.16 -6.14 -5.27
N ALA A 47 7.32 -6.20 -4.63
CA ALA A 47 8.58 -6.67 -5.20
C ALA A 47 9.06 -7.87 -4.37
N THR A 48 8.63 -9.05 -4.78
CA THR A 48 8.81 -10.31 -4.05
C THR A 48 10.26 -10.79 -4.06
N ALA A 49 10.58 -11.77 -3.21
CA ALA A 49 11.90 -12.42 -3.17
C ALA A 49 12.36 -13.00 -4.52
N SER A 50 11.41 -13.30 -5.41
CA SER A 50 11.69 -13.86 -6.74
C SER A 50 11.93 -12.78 -7.80
N ASP A 51 11.66 -11.52 -7.49
CA ASP A 51 11.86 -10.42 -8.42
C ASP A 51 13.32 -9.93 -8.38
N PRO A 52 13.85 -9.40 -9.50
CA PRO A 52 15.21 -8.84 -9.57
C PRO A 52 15.50 -7.80 -8.48
N ALA A 53 16.75 -7.76 -8.01
CA ALA A 53 17.22 -6.80 -7.00
C ALA A 53 16.91 -5.33 -7.33
N PRO A 54 17.00 -4.86 -8.60
CA PRO A 54 16.64 -3.48 -8.94
C PRO A 54 15.15 -3.15 -8.68
N LEU A 55 14.23 -4.11 -8.87
CA LEU A 55 12.82 -3.90 -8.58
C LEU A 55 12.57 -3.82 -7.06
N GLN A 56 13.24 -4.68 -6.29
CA GLN A 56 13.16 -4.63 -4.82
C GLN A 56 13.71 -3.30 -4.27
N PHE A 57 14.79 -2.79 -4.88
CA PHE A 57 15.36 -1.48 -4.54
C PHE A 57 14.42 -0.33 -4.88
N LEU A 58 13.75 -0.37 -6.04
CA LEU A 58 12.88 0.72 -6.50
C LEU A 58 11.51 0.74 -5.81
N ALA A 59 10.99 -0.42 -5.42
CA ALA A 59 9.67 -0.57 -4.79
C ALA A 59 9.35 0.43 -3.66
N PRO A 60 10.23 0.70 -2.68
CA PRO A 60 9.93 1.69 -1.63
C PRO A 60 9.77 3.12 -2.17
N TYR A 61 10.53 3.50 -3.21
CA TYR A 61 10.38 4.82 -3.84
C TYR A 61 9.07 4.91 -4.63
N SER A 62 8.70 3.85 -5.35
CA SER A 62 7.40 3.77 -6.02
C SER A 62 6.24 3.90 -5.04
N GLY A 63 6.30 3.20 -3.90
CA GLY A 63 5.30 3.31 -2.84
C GLY A 63 5.27 4.69 -2.19
N CYS A 64 6.43 5.31 -2.00
CA CYS A 64 6.51 6.69 -1.49
C CYS A 64 5.80 7.66 -2.44
N ALA A 65 6.13 7.66 -3.74
CA ALA A 65 5.50 8.53 -4.73
C ALA A 65 3.97 8.34 -4.82
N MET A 66 3.48 7.10 -4.66
CA MET A 66 2.03 6.85 -4.55
C MET A 66 1.42 7.48 -3.30
N GLY A 67 2.13 7.46 -2.16
CA GLY A 67 1.72 8.12 -0.93
C GLY A 67 1.75 9.65 -1.03
N GLU A 68 2.73 10.20 -1.74
CA GLU A 68 2.86 11.65 -1.97
C GLU A 68 1.64 12.23 -2.69
N TYR A 69 1.03 11.47 -3.61
CA TYR A 69 -0.22 11.89 -4.24
C TYR A 69 -1.31 12.21 -3.21
N PHE A 70 -1.53 11.33 -2.23
CA PHE A 70 -2.56 11.55 -1.21
C PHE A 70 -2.18 12.69 -0.25
N ARG A 71 -0.90 12.81 0.09
CA ARG A 71 -0.39 13.94 0.89
C ARG A 71 -0.64 15.27 0.16
N ASP A 72 -0.24 15.39 -1.10
CA ASP A 72 -0.22 16.67 -1.80
C ASP A 72 -1.60 17.08 -2.34
N VAL A 73 -2.47 16.12 -2.67
CA VAL A 73 -3.79 16.37 -3.27
C VAL A 73 -4.92 16.46 -2.24
N LEU A 74 -4.81 15.78 -1.09
CA LEU A 74 -5.89 15.76 -0.08
C LEU A 74 -5.64 16.71 1.10
N GLU A 75 -4.42 17.23 1.28
CA GLU A 75 -4.10 18.22 2.32
C GLU A 75 -4.25 19.68 1.86
N ASN A 76 -4.56 19.93 0.57
CA ASN A 76 -4.82 21.27 -0.02
C ASN A 76 -6.29 21.45 -0.40
#